data_AF-A0A1G4J382-F1
#
_entry.id   AF-A0A1G4J382-F1
#
_cell.length_a   1.000
_cell.length_b   1.000
_cell.length_c   1.000
_cell.angle_alpha   90.00
_cell.angle_beta   90.00
_cell.angle_gamma   90.00
#
_symmetry.space_group_name_H-M   'P 1'
#
loop_
_entity.id
_entity.type
_entity.pdbx_description
1 polymer ?
#
loop_
_entity_poly.entity_id
_entity_poly.type
_entity_poly.pdbx_seq_one_letter_code
_entity_poly.pdbx_strand_id
1 'polypeptide(L)'
;MNNKPSRRSLRTMPKLKKTFEFIGTHQDSPYPEEATCVGPEREAHTVYNNLHLTFSEYQKHTGRQKLPLLLSPEESEGYTTINFRVTTEYPRLLRLNLAIAKLGKLSPHIKLLINRGDVTDMAFSFFPSSMNNHEKIRHVAYISRGRLIVWHDKKRDEVNFPSLRSRNNWYSGYKFEQVCGHNWPSDFKDWRALPKLENSRPVCSKNAVLNLIELPLDDDIKALFLAEYDMVSPNKNKTWARKSSRYIELKCFGPRRCNKVTWQTISNKEALELLINRYVSMRFFKTCLQCKLSGCETVVYGIRSSDTSLVGVRQFQVDELEARLRRVEPVMYRQYYLKALSNVAELVRTLYQQCRENEYYLITKKSAFDPLEIRAVSRNHVLYPEPTTTQLDEILARSESARRASHEYNNLKTNFGFTFIPGRPPKQLEQDDLVTGQDFESLAEKLGVVQI
;
A
#
# COMPACT_ATOMS: atom_id res chain seq x y z
N MET A 1 8.74 26.38 33.98
CA MET A 1 8.19 25.21 33.23
C MET A 1 8.47 25.42 31.73
N ASN A 2 9.43 24.69 31.17
CA ASN A 2 9.81 24.80 29.76
C ASN A 2 8.81 24.03 28.87
N ASN A 3 7.79 24.72 28.38
CA ASN A 3 6.89 24.23 27.33
C ASN A 3 7.67 24.05 26.02
N LYS A 4 8.28 22.87 25.82
CA LYS A 4 8.79 22.46 24.51
C LYS A 4 7.63 22.53 23.50
N PRO A 5 7.80 23.20 22.35
CA PRO A 5 6.70 23.40 21.40
C PRO A 5 6.13 22.04 20.96
N SER A 6 4.80 21.93 21.03
CA SER A 6 4.05 20.72 20.72
C SER A 6 4.45 20.14 19.35
N ARG A 7 4.73 18.84 19.31
CA ARG A 7 5.16 18.07 18.12
C ARG A 7 4.32 18.46 16.87
N ARG A 8 4.97 19.03 15.84
CA ARG A 8 4.30 19.66 14.68
C ARG A 8 3.96 18.72 13.51
N SER A 9 4.50 17.49 13.47
CA SER A 9 4.36 16.51 12.37
C SER A 9 4.53 15.07 12.90
N LEU A 10 4.02 14.08 12.15
CA LEU A 10 4.27 12.66 12.39
C LEU A 10 5.77 12.36 12.18
N ARG A 11 6.43 11.94 13.27
CA ARG A 11 7.86 11.65 13.25
C ARG A 11 8.10 10.27 12.70
N THR A 12 8.59 10.20 11.46
CA THR A 12 9.06 8.97 10.84
C THR A 12 10.56 9.11 10.54
N MET A 13 11.30 8.02 10.69
CA MET A 13 12.73 7.96 10.34
C MET A 13 13.00 6.75 9.42
N PRO A 14 12.32 6.69 8.26
CA PRO A 14 12.49 5.58 7.33
C PRO A 14 13.92 5.54 6.79
N LYS A 15 14.46 4.33 6.62
CA LYS A 15 15.80 4.08 6.11
C LYS A 15 15.71 3.17 4.88
N LEU A 16 16.14 3.68 3.74
CA LEU A 16 16.27 2.88 2.52
C LEU A 16 17.33 1.79 2.73
N LYS A 17 16.97 0.53 2.48
CA LYS A 17 17.90 -0.61 2.49
C LYS A 17 18.41 -0.93 1.11
N LYS A 18 17.50 -1.07 0.13
CA LYS A 18 17.84 -1.42 -1.24
C LYS A 18 16.66 -1.13 -2.18
N THR A 19 16.98 -0.89 -3.44
CA THR A 19 16.02 -0.69 -4.54
C THR A 19 15.98 -1.95 -5.40
N PHE A 20 14.79 -2.31 -5.87
CA PHE A 20 14.53 -3.56 -6.59
C PHE A 20 13.69 -3.32 -7.84
N GLU A 21 13.87 -4.22 -8.80
CA GLU A 21 13.00 -4.44 -9.95
C GLU A 21 12.55 -5.91 -9.97
N PHE A 22 11.36 -6.17 -10.51
CA PHE A 22 10.86 -7.53 -10.69
C PHE A 22 10.85 -7.85 -12.17
N ILE A 23 11.50 -8.95 -12.53
CA ILE A 23 11.60 -9.41 -13.91
C ILE A 23 10.98 -10.80 -14.02
N GLY A 24 10.39 -11.09 -15.19
CA GLY A 24 9.86 -12.41 -15.47
C GLY A 24 11.00 -13.43 -15.53
N THR A 25 10.78 -14.61 -14.96
CA THR A 25 11.80 -15.66 -14.86
C THR A 25 11.74 -16.62 -16.06
N HIS A 26 12.86 -17.33 -16.26
CA HIS A 26 12.92 -18.52 -17.10
C HIS A 26 12.38 -19.77 -16.36
N GLN A 27 12.26 -20.90 -17.06
CA GLN A 27 11.49 -22.10 -16.68
C GLN A 27 11.86 -22.79 -15.35
N ASP A 28 12.94 -22.40 -14.66
CA ASP A 28 13.45 -23.13 -13.47
C ASP A 28 13.02 -22.56 -12.10
N SER A 29 12.30 -21.42 -12.06
CA SER A 29 11.85 -20.83 -10.79
C SER A 29 10.45 -21.32 -10.40
N PRO A 30 10.19 -21.68 -9.13
CA PRO A 30 8.83 -21.97 -8.66
C PRO A 30 7.92 -20.74 -8.70
N TYR A 31 8.50 -19.55 -8.86
CA TYR A 31 7.79 -18.28 -9.00
C TYR A 31 8.02 -17.67 -10.39
N PRO A 32 6.97 -17.14 -11.05
CA PRO A 32 7.07 -16.52 -12.38
C PRO A 32 7.75 -15.13 -12.38
N GLU A 33 8.17 -14.64 -11.22
CA GLU A 33 8.89 -13.37 -11.05
C GLU A 33 10.11 -13.58 -10.13
N GLU A 34 11.20 -12.84 -10.40
CA GLU A 34 12.37 -12.74 -9.52
C GLU A 34 12.65 -11.28 -9.14
N ALA A 35 13.23 -11.07 -7.95
CA ALA A 35 13.68 -9.75 -7.50
C ALA A 35 15.14 -9.51 -7.88
N THR A 36 15.39 -8.44 -8.62
CA THR A 36 16.73 -7.99 -8.98
C THR A 36 17.07 -6.71 -8.24
N CYS A 37 18.27 -6.67 -7.64
CA CYS A 37 18.81 -5.48 -7.00
C CYS A 37 19.17 -4.44 -8.06
N VAL A 38 18.57 -3.25 -7.97
CA VAL A 38 18.92 -2.14 -8.85
C VAL A 38 20.15 -1.43 -8.28
N GLY A 39 21.20 -1.29 -9.11
CA GLY A 39 22.39 -0.51 -8.78
C GLY A 39 22.09 0.99 -8.72
N PRO A 40 22.92 1.80 -8.03
CA PRO A 40 22.72 3.25 -7.94
C PRO A 40 22.76 3.96 -9.31
N GLU A 41 23.35 3.33 -10.32
CA GLU A 41 23.56 3.87 -11.67
C GLU A 41 22.47 3.47 -12.69
N ARG A 42 21.57 2.53 -12.37
CA ARG A 42 20.49 2.16 -13.29
C ARG A 42 19.37 3.21 -13.23
N GLU A 43 19.32 4.05 -14.26
CA GLU A 43 18.34 5.13 -14.51
C GLU A 43 16.90 4.63 -14.83
N ALA A 44 16.54 3.40 -14.49
CA ALA A 44 15.28 2.77 -14.93
C ALA A 44 14.02 3.26 -14.18
N HIS A 45 13.99 4.53 -13.76
CA HIS A 45 12.85 5.12 -13.06
C HIS A 45 12.15 6.13 -13.95
N THR A 46 10.82 6.06 -13.98
CA THR A 46 10.02 7.10 -14.64
C THR A 46 10.25 8.43 -13.92
N VAL A 47 10.79 9.40 -14.66
CA VAL A 47 11.06 10.74 -14.16
C VAL A 47 9.82 11.58 -14.33
N TYR A 48 9.47 12.33 -13.30
CA TYR A 48 8.35 13.26 -13.37
C TYR A 48 8.66 14.40 -14.35
N ASN A 49 7.77 14.60 -15.33
CA ASN A 49 7.93 15.56 -16.42
C ASN A 49 7.61 17.02 -16.04
N ASN A 50 7.48 17.33 -14.75
CA ASN A 50 7.11 18.66 -14.25
C ASN A 50 5.78 19.21 -14.78
N LEU A 51 4.79 18.35 -15.08
CA LEU A 51 3.49 18.79 -15.59
C LEU A 51 2.83 19.93 -14.80
N HIS A 52 3.05 20.00 -13.48
CA HIS A 52 2.53 21.09 -12.64
C HIS A 52 3.02 22.48 -13.05
N LEU A 53 4.20 22.58 -13.68
CA LEU A 53 4.78 23.84 -14.17
C LEU A 53 4.27 24.18 -15.58
N THR A 54 4.13 23.19 -16.46
CA THR A 54 3.83 23.40 -17.88
C THR A 54 2.33 23.40 -18.20
N PHE A 55 1.47 22.92 -17.29
CA PHE A 55 0.02 22.84 -17.57
C PHE A 55 -0.66 24.19 -17.79
N SER A 56 -0.18 25.27 -17.14
CA SER A 56 -0.69 26.63 -17.39
C SER A 56 -0.35 27.12 -18.81
N GLU A 57 0.82 26.76 -19.33
CA GLU A 57 1.25 27.08 -20.68
C GLU A 57 0.40 26.33 -21.71
N TYR A 58 0.10 25.05 -21.47
CA TYR A 58 -0.86 24.29 -22.28
C TYR A 58 -2.21 25.02 -22.36
N GLN A 59 -2.77 25.44 -21.23
CA GLN A 59 -4.06 26.16 -21.20
C GLN A 59 -3.99 27.49 -21.97
N LYS A 60 -2.89 28.23 -21.83
CA LYS A 60 -2.69 29.52 -22.50
C LYS A 60 -2.54 29.38 -24.02
N HIS A 61 -1.71 28.45 -24.49
CA HIS A 61 -1.38 28.32 -25.92
C HIS A 61 -2.49 27.68 -26.74
N THR A 62 -3.24 26.73 -26.15
CA THR A 62 -4.29 26.00 -26.87
C THR A 62 -5.67 26.62 -26.70
N GLY A 63 -5.85 27.51 -25.70
CA GLY A 63 -7.17 27.98 -25.25
C GLY A 63 -8.01 26.89 -24.56
N ARG A 64 -7.53 25.64 -24.48
CA ARG A 64 -8.24 24.52 -23.87
C ARG A 64 -8.07 24.56 -22.36
N GLN A 65 -9.18 24.65 -21.64
CA GLN A 65 -9.16 24.68 -20.16
C GLN A 65 -8.87 23.31 -19.54
N LYS A 66 -9.02 22.21 -20.30
CA LYS A 66 -8.91 20.84 -19.81
C LYS A 66 -8.12 19.95 -20.76
N LEU A 67 -7.46 18.92 -20.22
CA LEU A 67 -6.79 17.85 -20.95
C LEU A 67 -7.50 16.52 -20.64
N PRO A 68 -8.17 15.87 -21.60
CA PRO A 68 -8.82 14.58 -21.36
C PRO A 68 -7.81 13.53 -20.90
N LEU A 69 -8.11 12.80 -19.81
CA LEU A 69 -7.30 11.65 -19.41
C LEU A 69 -7.67 10.40 -20.20
N LEU A 70 -8.92 10.30 -20.64
CA LEU A 70 -9.44 9.17 -21.39
C LEU A 70 -9.68 9.55 -22.85
N LEU A 71 -9.42 8.62 -23.76
CA LEU A 71 -9.72 8.69 -25.18
C LEU A 71 -11.21 8.50 -25.46
N SER A 72 -11.86 7.63 -24.68
CA SER A 72 -13.30 7.39 -24.74
C SER A 72 -13.90 7.15 -23.35
N PRO A 73 -15.21 7.35 -23.16
CA PRO A 73 -15.89 7.03 -21.90
C PRO A 73 -15.78 5.55 -21.50
N GLU A 74 -15.60 4.64 -22.45
CA GLU A 74 -15.52 3.19 -22.23
C GLU A 74 -14.07 2.69 -22.14
N GLU A 75 -13.05 3.56 -22.21
CA GLU A 75 -11.64 3.14 -22.31
C GLU A 75 -11.23 2.15 -21.20
N SER A 76 -11.75 2.34 -19.99
CA SER A 76 -11.41 1.50 -18.84
C SER A 76 -12.04 0.10 -18.88
N GLU A 77 -13.01 -0.17 -19.74
CA GLU A 77 -13.64 -1.49 -19.86
C GLU A 77 -12.59 -2.58 -20.15
N GLY A 78 -12.70 -3.68 -19.40
CA GLY A 78 -11.76 -4.79 -19.45
C GLY A 78 -10.35 -4.50 -18.91
N TYR A 79 -10.00 -3.26 -18.56
CA TYR A 79 -8.70 -2.94 -17.96
C TYR A 79 -8.47 -3.59 -16.58
N THR A 80 -7.36 -4.30 -16.40
CA THR A 80 -6.99 -4.86 -15.11
C THR A 80 -5.50 -4.77 -14.88
N THR A 81 -5.11 -4.46 -13.63
CA THR A 81 -3.72 -4.53 -13.18
C THR A 81 -3.37 -5.90 -12.59
N ILE A 82 -4.34 -6.82 -12.53
CA ILE A 82 -4.11 -8.21 -12.11
C ILE A 82 -3.35 -8.92 -13.23
N ASN A 83 -2.11 -9.32 -12.94
CA ASN A 83 -1.35 -10.21 -13.82
C ASN A 83 -1.72 -11.66 -13.51
N PHE A 84 -2.57 -12.27 -14.33
CA PHE A 84 -3.00 -13.67 -14.18
C PHE A 84 -1.88 -14.70 -14.41
N ARG A 85 -0.72 -14.28 -14.94
CA ARG A 85 0.46 -15.15 -15.13
C ARG A 85 1.32 -15.25 -13.88
N VAL A 86 1.21 -14.27 -12.97
CA VAL A 86 1.79 -14.38 -11.62
C VAL A 86 0.83 -15.23 -10.81
N THR A 87 1.34 -16.26 -10.14
CA THR A 87 0.49 -17.20 -9.38
C THR A 87 -0.52 -16.41 -8.55
N THR A 88 -1.79 -16.78 -8.69
CA THR A 88 -2.91 -16.11 -8.02
C THR A 88 -2.82 -16.16 -6.49
N GLU A 89 -1.80 -16.83 -5.96
CA GLU A 89 -1.74 -17.21 -4.57
C GLU A 89 -1.19 -16.13 -3.65
N TYR A 90 -0.34 -15.15 -4.03
CA TYR A 90 0.02 -14.04 -3.09
C TYR A 90 0.98 -12.95 -3.66
N PRO A 91 0.63 -12.19 -4.71
CA PRO A 91 1.59 -11.36 -5.46
C PRO A 91 2.24 -10.19 -4.68
N ARG A 92 1.63 -9.67 -3.61
CA ARG A 92 2.27 -8.61 -2.77
C ARG A 92 3.22 -9.20 -1.74
N LEU A 93 2.81 -10.29 -1.10
CA LEU A 93 3.64 -10.98 -0.12
C LEU A 93 4.83 -11.66 -0.82
N LEU A 94 4.62 -12.23 -2.02
CA LEU A 94 5.69 -12.79 -2.84
C LEU A 94 6.75 -11.75 -3.17
N ARG A 95 6.35 -10.56 -3.66
CA ARG A 95 7.31 -9.48 -3.96
C ARG A 95 8.12 -9.05 -2.73
N LEU A 96 7.46 -8.93 -1.57
CA LEU A 96 8.18 -8.65 -0.32
C LEU A 96 9.19 -9.76 0.00
N ASN A 97 8.76 -11.03 -0.08
CA ASN A 97 9.59 -12.20 0.17
C ASN A 97 10.84 -12.21 -0.71
N LEU A 98 10.64 -12.11 -2.03
CA LEU A 98 11.72 -12.10 -3.02
C LEU A 98 12.69 -10.93 -2.78
N ALA A 99 12.18 -9.73 -2.48
CA ALA A 99 13.03 -8.57 -2.19
C ALA A 99 13.87 -8.76 -0.90
N ILE A 100 13.29 -9.32 0.17
CA ILE A 100 14.03 -9.61 1.40
C ILE A 100 15.03 -10.74 1.15
N ALA A 101 14.65 -11.79 0.41
CA ALA A 101 15.54 -12.89 0.04
C ALA A 101 16.78 -12.37 -0.69
N LYS A 102 16.57 -11.44 -1.64
CA LYS A 102 17.66 -10.80 -2.38
C LYS A 102 18.53 -9.87 -1.53
N LEU A 103 18.02 -9.33 -0.41
CA LEU A 103 18.84 -8.59 0.56
C LEU A 103 19.87 -9.51 1.25
N GLY A 104 19.57 -10.80 1.38
CA GLY A 104 20.47 -11.85 1.89
C GLY A 104 20.77 -11.82 3.39
N LYS A 105 20.37 -10.76 4.10
CA LYS A 105 20.53 -10.64 5.55
C LYS A 105 19.44 -9.78 6.17
N LEU A 106 19.04 -10.12 7.39
CA LEU A 106 18.03 -9.39 8.16
C LEU A 106 18.58 -8.99 9.54
N SER A 107 18.34 -7.75 9.96
CA SER A 107 18.74 -7.29 11.30
C SER A 107 17.96 -8.04 12.39
N PRO A 108 18.59 -8.41 13.52
CA PRO A 108 17.90 -9.00 14.68
C PRO A 108 16.81 -8.08 15.26
N HIS A 109 16.85 -6.77 14.96
CA HIS A 109 15.89 -5.79 15.48
C HIS A 109 14.62 -5.62 14.61
N ILE A 110 14.53 -6.23 13.43
CA ILE A 110 13.34 -6.10 12.57
C ILE A 110 12.25 -7.06 13.04
N LYS A 111 11.12 -6.57 13.54
CA LYS A 111 10.06 -7.41 14.13
C LYS A 111 8.91 -7.66 13.18
N LEU A 112 8.60 -6.69 12.34
CA LEU A 112 7.49 -6.76 11.40
C LEU A 112 8.00 -6.82 9.96
N LEU A 113 7.57 -7.84 9.22
CA LEU A 113 7.70 -7.93 7.76
C LEU A 113 6.33 -7.67 7.14
N ILE A 114 6.21 -6.64 6.31
CA ILE A 114 4.92 -6.19 5.79
C ILE A 114 5.06 -5.43 4.48
N ASN A 115 4.00 -5.19 3.71
CA ASN A 115 4.04 -4.23 2.58
C ASN A 115 3.66 -2.81 3.05
N ARG A 116 4.12 -1.77 2.32
CA ARG A 116 3.77 -0.36 2.63
C ARG A 116 2.24 -0.15 2.71
N GLY A 117 1.51 -0.74 1.77
CA GLY A 117 0.05 -0.62 1.72
C GLY A 117 -0.61 -1.14 3.00
N ASP A 118 -0.16 -2.30 3.48
CA ASP A 118 -0.75 -3.01 4.61
C ASP A 118 -0.44 -2.28 5.94
N VAL A 119 0.79 -1.77 6.13
CA VAL A 119 1.11 -0.93 7.30
C VAL A 119 0.34 0.40 7.27
N THR A 120 0.12 0.98 6.09
CA THR A 120 -0.70 2.18 5.95
C THR A 120 -2.15 1.90 6.31
N ASP A 121 -2.72 0.79 5.85
CA ASP A 121 -4.10 0.41 6.13
C ASP A 121 -4.29 0.10 7.62
N MET A 122 -3.35 -0.61 8.27
CA MET A 122 -3.39 -0.81 9.73
C MET A 122 -3.30 0.51 10.49
N ALA A 123 -2.34 1.38 10.17
CA ALA A 123 -2.22 2.70 10.80
C ALA A 123 -3.49 3.55 10.63
N PHE A 124 -4.10 3.49 9.46
CA PHE A 124 -5.29 4.25 9.13
C PHE A 124 -6.57 3.66 9.75
N SER A 125 -6.59 2.36 10.02
CA SER A 125 -7.72 1.67 10.66
C SER A 125 -8.07 2.20 12.06
N PHE A 126 -7.12 2.83 12.75
CA PHE A 126 -7.34 3.39 14.10
C PHE A 126 -8.10 4.71 14.09
N PHE A 127 -8.31 5.33 12.93
CA PHE A 127 -9.09 6.57 12.84
C PHE A 127 -10.58 6.25 13.03
N PRO A 128 -11.30 6.93 13.94
CA PRO A 128 -12.72 6.70 14.19
C PRO A 128 -13.56 7.44 13.14
N SER A 129 -13.47 7.01 11.89
CA SER A 129 -14.17 7.64 10.76
C SER A 129 -14.70 6.59 9.81
N SER A 130 -15.95 6.74 9.38
CA SER A 130 -16.55 5.88 8.34
C SER A 130 -15.74 5.84 7.04
N MET A 131 -14.88 6.82 6.79
CA MET A 131 -13.98 6.88 5.63
C MET A 131 -12.56 6.37 5.90
N ASN A 132 -12.33 5.64 7.00
CA ASN A 132 -11.05 5.00 7.31
C ASN A 132 -10.77 3.73 6.49
N ASN A 133 -11.66 3.36 5.56
CA ASN A 133 -11.62 2.11 4.79
C ASN A 133 -11.55 0.83 5.64
N HIS A 134 -12.25 0.76 6.78
CA HIS A 134 -12.29 -0.44 7.62
C HIS A 134 -12.66 -1.71 6.83
N GLU A 135 -13.45 -1.61 5.76
CA GLU A 135 -13.81 -2.72 4.87
C GLU A 135 -12.63 -3.34 4.10
N LYS A 136 -11.47 -2.67 4.11
CA LYS A 136 -10.20 -3.17 3.57
C LYS A 136 -9.36 -3.90 4.61
N ILE A 137 -9.74 -3.85 5.88
CA ILE A 137 -9.02 -4.55 6.94
C ILE A 137 -9.41 -6.02 6.90
N ARG A 138 -8.61 -6.77 6.14
CA ARG A 138 -8.54 -8.22 6.17
C ARG A 138 -7.09 -8.61 5.95
N HIS A 139 -6.37 -8.80 7.03
CA HIS A 139 -4.95 -9.15 7.01
C HIS A 139 -4.73 -10.45 7.77
N VAL A 140 -3.70 -11.19 7.40
CA VAL A 140 -3.25 -12.34 8.17
C VAL A 140 -1.96 -11.96 8.87
N ALA A 141 -1.86 -12.35 10.14
CA ALA A 141 -0.67 -12.32 10.95
C ALA A 141 -0.17 -13.76 11.15
N TYR A 142 1.13 -13.95 10.97
CA TYR A 142 1.81 -15.21 11.15
C TYR A 142 3.17 -14.97 11.78
N ILE A 143 3.49 -15.67 12.86
CA ILE A 143 4.81 -15.59 13.49
C ILE A 143 5.62 -16.78 13.01
N SER A 144 6.79 -16.52 12.43
CA SER A 144 7.74 -17.55 12.02
C SER A 144 9.16 -17.15 12.40
N ARG A 145 9.89 -18.06 13.04
CA ARG A 145 11.27 -17.87 13.51
C ARG A 145 11.44 -16.57 14.30
N GLY A 146 10.45 -16.29 15.15
CA GLY A 146 10.34 -15.10 15.98
C GLY A 146 10.12 -13.77 15.24
N ARG A 147 9.74 -13.79 13.96
CA ARG A 147 9.35 -12.62 13.15
C ARG A 147 7.86 -12.63 12.87
N LEU A 148 7.22 -11.47 13.00
CA LEU A 148 5.83 -11.29 12.62
C LEU A 148 5.76 -10.91 11.14
N ILE A 149 5.00 -11.68 10.37
CA ILE A 149 4.68 -11.42 8.96
C ILE A 149 3.22 -11.05 8.90
N VAL A 150 2.92 -9.91 8.27
CA VAL A 150 1.53 -9.46 8.07
C VAL A 150 1.30 -9.15 6.59
N TRP A 151 0.19 -9.65 6.03
CA TRP A 151 -0.19 -9.40 4.64
C TRP A 151 -1.70 -9.28 4.48
N HIS A 152 -2.11 -8.56 3.44
CA HIS A 152 -3.52 -8.42 3.09
C HIS A 152 -4.07 -9.69 2.43
N ASP A 153 -5.06 -10.31 3.07
CA ASP A 153 -5.68 -11.58 2.70
C ASP A 153 -7.01 -11.37 1.97
N LYS A 154 -6.95 -10.66 0.83
CA LYS A 154 -8.13 -10.37 0.01
C LYS A 154 -7.74 -10.21 -1.45
N LYS A 155 -8.56 -10.74 -2.35
CA LYS A 155 -8.45 -10.46 -3.79
C LYS A 155 -8.76 -8.98 -4.03
N ARG A 156 -7.98 -8.35 -4.93
CA ARG A 156 -8.25 -6.97 -5.33
C ARG A 156 -9.46 -7.00 -6.27
N ASP A 157 -10.52 -6.31 -5.87
CA ASP A 157 -11.73 -6.24 -6.68
C ASP A 157 -11.57 -5.20 -7.79
N GLU A 158 -10.95 -5.61 -8.90
CA GLU A 158 -10.78 -4.79 -10.12
C GLU A 158 -11.82 -5.13 -11.19
N VAL A 159 -12.76 -6.01 -10.88
CA VAL A 159 -13.77 -6.52 -11.83
C VAL A 159 -15.18 -6.09 -11.44
N ASN A 160 -15.50 -5.95 -10.15
CA ASN A 160 -16.84 -5.59 -9.70
C ASN A 160 -16.93 -4.10 -9.30
N PHE A 161 -16.77 -3.21 -10.27
CA PHE A 161 -17.08 -1.81 -10.05
C PHE A 161 -18.60 -1.58 -10.09
N PRO A 162 -19.17 -0.75 -9.21
CA PRO A 162 -20.62 -0.50 -9.19
C PRO A 162 -21.12 0.29 -10.42
N SER A 163 -20.21 0.88 -11.21
CA SER A 163 -20.52 1.53 -12.50
C SER A 163 -19.25 1.76 -13.32
N LEU A 164 -19.40 1.94 -14.63
CA LEU A 164 -18.32 2.39 -15.52
C LEU A 164 -17.72 3.72 -15.06
N ARG A 165 -18.53 4.64 -14.53
CA ARG A 165 -18.03 5.90 -13.96
C ARG A 165 -17.07 5.68 -12.79
N SER A 166 -17.40 4.77 -11.88
CA SER A 166 -16.52 4.41 -10.76
C SER A 166 -15.23 3.77 -11.24
N ARG A 167 -15.31 2.96 -12.30
CA ARG A 167 -14.16 2.34 -12.96
C ARG A 167 -13.26 3.38 -13.65
N ASN A 168 -13.82 4.31 -14.42
CA ASN A 168 -13.10 5.43 -15.02
C ASN A 168 -12.42 6.31 -13.96
N ASN A 169 -13.09 6.55 -12.84
CA ASN A 169 -12.51 7.30 -11.71
C ASN A 169 -11.28 6.60 -11.12
N TRP A 170 -11.26 5.27 -11.09
CA TRP A 170 -10.11 4.47 -10.66
C TRP A 170 -9.01 4.45 -11.72
N TYR A 171 -9.37 4.14 -12.97
CA TYR A 171 -8.48 4.06 -14.12
C TYR A 171 -7.76 5.40 -14.41
N SER A 172 -8.46 6.52 -14.24
CA SER A 172 -7.88 7.87 -14.40
C SER A 172 -6.70 8.15 -13.46
N GLY A 173 -6.58 7.42 -12.33
CA GLY A 173 -5.39 7.47 -11.48
C GLY A 173 -4.15 6.99 -12.22
N TYR A 174 -4.22 5.83 -12.87
CA TYR A 174 -3.11 5.28 -13.67
C TYR A 174 -2.84 6.10 -14.93
N LYS A 175 -3.88 6.63 -15.58
CA LYS A 175 -3.70 7.55 -16.72
C LYS A 175 -2.99 8.84 -16.29
N PHE A 176 -3.32 9.38 -15.12
CA PHE A 176 -2.62 10.53 -14.58
C PHE A 176 -1.14 10.22 -14.29
N GLU A 177 -0.83 9.04 -13.75
CA GLU A 177 0.56 8.58 -13.61
C GLU A 177 1.27 8.57 -14.97
N GLN A 178 0.70 8.00 -16.03
CA GLN A 178 1.33 8.05 -17.36
C GLN A 178 1.52 9.47 -17.89
N VAL A 179 0.51 10.32 -17.74
CA VAL A 179 0.56 11.73 -18.17
C VAL A 179 1.69 12.50 -17.49
N CYS A 180 2.01 12.17 -16.23
CA CYS A 180 3.11 12.77 -15.47
C CYS A 180 4.50 12.24 -15.86
N GLY A 181 4.58 11.13 -16.60
CA GLY A 181 5.84 10.49 -17.02
C GLY A 181 6.03 10.51 -18.53
N HIS A 182 5.07 11.09 -19.25
CA HIS A 182 5.08 11.14 -20.70
C HIS A 182 5.99 12.25 -21.22
N ASN A 183 6.73 11.94 -22.29
CA ASN A 183 7.49 12.90 -23.06
C ASN A 183 6.54 13.62 -24.03
N TRP A 184 5.96 14.72 -23.55
CA TRP A 184 5.03 15.52 -24.33
C TRP A 184 5.72 16.19 -25.54
N PRO A 185 5.02 16.34 -26.69
CA PRO A 185 5.49 17.16 -27.80
C PRO A 185 5.75 18.60 -27.36
N SER A 186 6.70 19.27 -28.02
CA SER A 186 7.00 20.68 -27.77
C SER A 186 5.85 21.61 -28.15
N ASP A 187 5.04 21.26 -29.15
CA ASP A 187 3.81 21.99 -29.48
C ASP A 187 2.66 21.53 -28.57
N PHE A 188 2.14 22.45 -27.75
CA PHE A 188 1.00 22.21 -26.87
C PHE A 188 -0.29 21.83 -27.62
N LYS A 189 -0.44 22.20 -28.90
CA LYS A 189 -1.62 21.85 -29.71
C LYS A 189 -1.74 20.35 -29.95
N ASP A 190 -0.61 19.64 -29.95
CA ASP A 190 -0.54 18.20 -30.16
C ASP A 190 -0.82 17.40 -28.87
N TRP A 191 -0.93 18.08 -27.73
CA TRP A 191 -1.28 17.43 -26.46
C TRP A 191 -2.72 16.91 -26.53
N ARG A 192 -2.84 15.60 -26.34
CA ARG A 192 -4.10 14.84 -26.39
C ARG A 192 -4.09 13.73 -25.35
N ALA A 193 -5.24 13.08 -25.15
CA ALA A 193 -5.31 11.90 -24.30
C ALA A 193 -4.31 10.85 -24.79
N LEU A 194 -3.60 10.23 -23.86
CA LEU A 194 -2.63 9.17 -24.17
C LEU A 194 -3.35 7.89 -24.62
N PRO A 195 -2.70 7.00 -25.39
CA PRO A 195 -3.22 5.68 -25.76
C PRO A 195 -3.77 4.86 -24.59
N LYS A 196 -4.69 3.93 -24.89
CA LYS A 196 -5.22 2.98 -23.89
C LYS A 196 -4.08 2.18 -23.26
N LEU A 197 -4.17 1.95 -21.95
CA LEU A 197 -3.23 1.09 -21.24
C LEU A 197 -3.41 -0.35 -21.74
N GLU A 198 -2.31 -0.99 -22.16
CA GLU A 198 -2.35 -2.40 -22.54
C GLU A 198 -2.63 -3.29 -21.33
N ASN A 199 -3.48 -4.31 -21.52
CA ASN A 199 -3.72 -5.34 -20.52
C ASN A 199 -2.55 -6.32 -20.50
N SER A 200 -2.07 -6.68 -19.31
CA SER A 200 -1.26 -7.89 -19.06
C SER A 200 0.18 -7.94 -19.61
N ARG A 201 0.82 -6.82 -19.90
CA ARG A 201 2.27 -6.78 -20.17
C ARG A 201 2.96 -5.75 -19.28
N PRO A 202 4.02 -6.11 -18.52
CA PRO A 202 5.00 -5.13 -18.07
C PRO A 202 5.91 -4.78 -19.26
N VAL A 203 5.34 -4.41 -20.40
CA VAL A 203 6.11 -3.97 -21.56
C VAL A 203 6.14 -2.45 -21.51
N CYS A 204 7.25 -1.95 -20.97
CA CYS A 204 7.71 -0.58 -21.10
C CYS A 204 6.70 0.53 -20.70
N SER A 205 6.57 0.81 -19.39
CA SER A 205 6.38 2.20 -18.90
C SER A 205 6.21 2.33 -17.39
N LYS A 206 5.91 1.24 -16.66
CA LYS A 206 5.84 1.26 -15.19
C LYS A 206 6.85 0.30 -14.57
N ASN A 207 8.13 0.66 -14.63
CA ASN A 207 9.10 0.17 -13.66
C ASN A 207 8.81 0.89 -12.34
N ALA A 208 7.72 0.47 -11.68
CA ALA A 208 7.36 0.94 -10.35
C ALA A 208 8.61 0.87 -9.46
N VAL A 209 9.01 2.01 -8.87
CA VAL A 209 10.23 2.03 -8.08
C VAL A 209 9.95 1.34 -6.76
N LEU A 210 10.54 0.17 -6.56
CA LEU A 210 10.29 -0.63 -5.37
C LEU A 210 11.50 -0.54 -4.45
N ASN A 211 11.29 0.06 -3.28
CA ASN A 211 12.32 0.17 -2.27
C ASN A 211 11.96 -0.62 -1.03
N LEU A 212 12.94 -1.34 -0.51
CA LEU A 212 12.84 -1.96 0.79
C LEU A 212 13.25 -0.94 1.85
N ILE A 213 12.33 -0.61 2.73
CA ILE A 213 12.43 0.45 3.74
C ILE A 213 12.37 -0.17 5.13
N GLU A 214 13.34 0.18 5.98
CA GLU A 214 13.26 -0.06 7.42
C GLU A 214 12.63 1.17 8.09
N LEU A 215 11.61 0.96 8.90
CA LEU A 215 10.94 2.02 9.66
C LEU A 215 10.89 1.67 11.14
N PRO A 216 11.47 2.50 12.02
CA PRO A 216 11.21 2.44 13.46
C PRO A 216 9.74 2.80 13.71
N LEU A 217 8.96 1.86 14.25
CA LEU A 217 7.58 2.10 14.70
C LEU A 217 7.58 2.63 16.14
N ASP A 218 8.49 2.10 16.96
CA ASP A 218 8.78 2.52 18.33
C ASP A 218 10.25 2.18 18.66
N ASP A 219 10.70 2.42 19.89
CA ASP A 219 12.10 2.24 20.31
C ASP A 219 12.62 0.80 20.12
N ASP A 220 11.75 -0.20 20.31
CA ASP A 220 12.05 -1.64 20.25
C ASP A 220 11.50 -2.35 18.99
N ILE A 221 10.59 -1.71 18.25
CA ILE A 221 9.91 -2.29 17.10
C ILE A 221 10.31 -1.59 15.81
N LYS A 222 10.94 -2.36 14.92
CA LYS A 222 11.23 -1.94 13.55
C LYS A 222 10.46 -2.80 12.55
N ALA A 223 9.84 -2.15 11.58
CA ALA A 223 9.26 -2.81 10.42
C ALA A 223 10.22 -2.77 9.23
N LEU A 224 10.21 -3.81 8.41
CA LEU A 224 10.83 -3.82 7.09
C LEU A 224 9.71 -4.05 6.07
N PHE A 225 9.59 -3.13 5.10
CA PHE A 225 8.55 -3.23 4.10
C PHE A 225 8.98 -2.79 2.72
N LEU A 226 8.31 -3.37 1.71
CA LEU A 226 8.45 -2.96 0.32
C LEU A 226 7.52 -1.78 0.04
N ALA A 227 8.08 -0.69 -0.48
CA ALA A 227 7.40 0.54 -0.84
C ALA A 227 7.51 0.81 -2.34
N GLU A 228 6.36 0.92 -3.00
CA GLU A 228 6.24 1.36 -4.39
C GLU A 228 6.17 2.89 -4.46
N TYR A 229 6.95 3.52 -5.32
CA TYR A 229 6.87 4.96 -5.58
C TYR A 229 6.48 5.19 -7.03
N ASP A 230 5.68 6.22 -7.25
CA ASP A 230 5.11 6.51 -8.57
C ASP A 230 6.18 7.08 -9.52
N MET A 231 6.97 8.07 -9.05
CA MET A 231 8.01 8.72 -9.86
C MET A 231 9.20 9.23 -9.05
N VAL A 232 10.27 9.56 -9.78
CA VAL A 232 11.45 10.26 -9.25
C VAL A 232 11.42 11.73 -9.69
N SER A 233 11.83 12.63 -8.79
CA SER A 233 12.03 14.04 -9.11
C SER A 233 13.07 14.23 -10.23
N PRO A 234 12.84 15.13 -11.19
CA PRO A 234 13.78 15.41 -12.27
C PRO A 234 15.08 16.07 -11.78
N ASN A 235 15.07 16.67 -10.58
CA ASN A 235 16.24 17.30 -10.02
C ASN A 235 17.22 16.23 -9.50
N LYS A 236 18.27 15.98 -10.30
CA LYS A 236 19.41 15.12 -9.99
C LYS A 236 20.26 15.73 -8.86
N ASN A 237 19.74 15.81 -7.63
CA ASN A 237 20.63 16.05 -6.49
C ASN A 237 21.54 14.83 -6.35
N LYS A 238 22.80 15.00 -6.77
CA LYS A 238 23.84 13.98 -7.01
C LYS A 238 24.20 13.08 -5.82
N THR A 239 23.56 13.23 -4.67
CA THR A 239 23.60 12.27 -3.56
C THR A 239 22.49 11.23 -3.70
N TRP A 240 22.60 10.41 -4.75
CA TRP A 240 21.67 9.33 -5.13
C TRP A 240 21.47 8.28 -4.03
N ALA A 241 22.45 8.12 -3.14
CA ALA A 241 22.57 6.92 -2.32
C ALA A 241 21.76 6.90 -1.02
N ARG A 242 21.10 8.00 -0.60
CA ARG A 242 20.70 8.11 0.83
C ARG A 242 19.33 8.70 1.18
N LYS A 243 18.52 9.21 0.25
CA LYS A 243 17.25 9.87 0.63
C LYS A 243 16.05 9.42 -0.20
N SER A 244 15.05 8.88 0.49
CA SER A 244 13.69 8.63 -0.01
C SER A 244 12.96 9.92 -0.44
N SER A 245 13.47 11.09 -0.04
CA SER A 245 12.89 12.40 -0.37
C SER A 245 12.88 12.73 -1.87
N ARG A 246 13.61 11.97 -2.70
CA ARG A 246 13.62 12.15 -4.17
C ARG A 246 12.35 11.67 -4.86
N TYR A 247 11.56 10.83 -4.19
CA TYR A 247 10.38 10.25 -4.79
C TYR A 247 9.19 11.20 -4.71
N ILE A 248 8.32 11.08 -5.70
CA ILE A 248 7.09 11.84 -5.83
C ILE A 248 5.94 10.84 -5.81
N GLU A 249 4.98 11.07 -4.92
CA GLU A 249 3.70 10.39 -4.92
C GLU A 249 2.72 11.15 -5.82
N LEU A 250 2.02 10.44 -6.70
CA LEU A 250 1.04 10.99 -7.61
C LEU A 250 -0.37 10.62 -7.16
N LYS A 251 -1.25 11.61 -7.06
CA LYS A 251 -2.66 11.39 -6.73
C LYS A 251 -3.55 12.07 -7.75
N CYS A 252 -4.59 11.38 -8.21
CA CYS A 252 -5.63 12.00 -9.02
C CYS A 252 -6.90 12.20 -8.18
N PHE A 253 -7.40 13.43 -8.10
CA PHE A 253 -8.51 13.80 -7.22
C PHE A 253 -9.54 14.67 -7.92
N GLY A 254 -10.83 14.35 -7.74
CA GLY A 254 -11.95 15.12 -8.27
C GLY A 254 -12.71 15.88 -7.18
N PRO A 255 -12.32 17.11 -6.83
CA PRO A 255 -13.05 17.92 -5.86
C PRO A 255 -14.41 18.36 -6.42
N ARG A 256 -15.36 18.64 -5.53
CA ARG A 256 -16.64 19.25 -5.93
C ARG A 256 -16.38 20.62 -6.55
N ARG A 257 -17.14 21.00 -7.59
CA ARG A 257 -17.04 22.29 -8.28
C ARG A 257 -15.66 22.59 -8.90
N CYS A 258 -14.89 21.56 -9.26
CA CYS A 258 -13.54 21.73 -9.82
C CYS A 258 -13.48 22.61 -11.08
N ASN A 259 -14.52 22.60 -11.91
CA ASN A 259 -14.58 23.39 -13.15
C ASN A 259 -14.81 24.89 -12.91
N LYS A 260 -15.12 25.31 -11.68
CA LYS A 260 -15.35 26.74 -11.34
C LYS A 260 -14.08 27.44 -10.88
N VAL A 261 -12.97 26.72 -10.79
CA VAL A 261 -11.72 27.20 -10.22
C VAL A 261 -10.64 27.10 -11.28
N THR A 262 -9.98 28.22 -11.56
CA THR A 262 -8.74 28.22 -12.33
C THR A 262 -7.59 27.86 -11.39
N TRP A 263 -7.48 26.60 -11.01
CA TRP A 263 -6.19 26.05 -10.61
C TRP A 263 -5.43 25.97 -11.91
N GLN A 264 -4.85 27.00 -12.50
CA GLN A 264 -3.43 27.19 -12.26
C GLN A 264 -3.05 28.56 -11.70
N THR A 265 -4.01 29.47 -11.57
CA THR A 265 -3.78 30.87 -11.18
C THR A 265 -3.84 31.11 -9.68
N ILE A 266 -4.53 30.25 -8.91
CA ILE A 266 -4.61 30.38 -7.45
C ILE A 266 -3.31 29.93 -6.75
N SER A 267 -3.05 30.47 -5.57
CA SER A 267 -1.90 30.09 -4.75
C SER A 267 -2.00 28.63 -4.23
N ASN A 268 -0.87 28.05 -3.84
CA ASN A 268 -0.85 26.72 -3.21
C ASN A 268 -1.67 26.67 -1.92
N LYS A 269 -1.66 27.74 -1.13
CA LYS A 269 -2.45 27.85 0.11
C LYS A 269 -3.95 27.75 -0.19
N GLU A 270 -4.43 28.53 -1.16
CA GLU A 270 -5.84 28.51 -1.57
C GLU A 270 -6.21 27.14 -2.19
N ALA A 271 -5.34 26.57 -3.01
CA ALA A 271 -5.54 25.25 -3.57
C ALA A 271 -5.70 24.17 -2.48
N LEU A 272 -4.84 24.18 -1.45
CA LEU A 272 -4.96 23.27 -0.30
C LEU A 272 -6.23 23.51 0.51
N GLU A 273 -6.68 24.76 0.65
CA GLU A 273 -7.93 25.08 1.34
C GLU A 273 -9.16 24.52 0.62
N LEU A 274 -9.15 24.57 -0.72
CA LEU A 274 -10.20 24.01 -1.58
C LEU A 274 -10.15 22.49 -1.66
N LEU A 275 -8.95 21.90 -1.77
CA LEU A 275 -8.75 20.45 -1.89
C LEU A 275 -9.02 19.72 -0.58
N ILE A 276 -8.58 20.29 0.55
CA ILE A 276 -8.62 19.65 1.86
C ILE A 276 -9.67 20.35 2.72
N ASN A 277 -10.81 19.67 2.87
CA ASN A 277 -11.90 20.03 3.77
C ASN A 277 -12.37 18.80 4.55
N ARG A 278 -13.25 18.99 5.55
CA ARG A 278 -13.68 17.93 6.47
C ARG A 278 -14.28 16.70 5.77
N TYR A 279 -14.98 16.88 4.65
CA TYR A 279 -15.64 15.79 3.94
C TYR A 279 -14.68 14.87 3.18
N VAL A 280 -13.44 15.29 2.94
CA VAL A 280 -12.46 14.52 2.15
C VAL A 280 -11.10 14.38 2.85
N SER A 281 -10.97 14.94 4.06
CA SER A 281 -9.75 14.99 4.88
C SER A 281 -9.11 13.62 5.05
N MET A 282 -9.92 12.56 5.22
CA MET A 282 -9.45 11.18 5.38
C MET A 282 -8.59 10.68 4.23
N ARG A 283 -8.86 11.09 2.98
CA ARG A 283 -8.02 10.72 1.82
C ARG A 283 -6.63 11.35 1.91
N PHE A 284 -6.54 12.56 2.45
CA PHE A 284 -5.29 13.29 2.64
C PHE A 284 -4.53 12.75 3.86
N PHE A 285 -5.21 12.39 4.96
CA PHE A 285 -4.56 11.66 6.07
C PHE A 285 -3.90 10.36 5.58
N LYS A 286 -4.60 9.55 4.78
CA LYS A 286 -4.04 8.34 4.18
C LYS A 286 -2.83 8.65 3.28
N THR A 287 -2.90 9.72 2.48
CA THR A 287 -1.78 10.16 1.64
C THR A 287 -0.56 10.56 2.50
N CYS A 288 -0.77 11.36 3.55
CA CYS A 288 0.29 11.74 4.48
C CYS A 288 0.89 10.52 5.19
N LEU A 289 0.08 9.54 5.62
CA LEU A 289 0.61 8.29 6.20
C LEU A 289 1.48 7.55 5.19
N GLN A 290 0.94 7.25 4.00
CA GLN A 290 1.67 6.54 2.94
C GLN A 290 3.03 7.21 2.62
N CYS A 291 3.03 8.54 2.52
CA CYS A 291 4.22 9.32 2.21
C CYS A 291 5.22 9.34 3.37
N LYS A 292 4.78 9.67 4.59
CA LYS A 292 5.68 9.77 5.76
C LYS A 292 6.26 8.42 6.15
N LEU A 293 5.49 7.33 6.06
CA LEU A 293 5.98 5.98 6.35
C LEU A 293 7.12 5.60 5.40
N SER A 294 7.00 5.94 4.12
CA SER A 294 8.00 5.62 3.10
C SER A 294 9.12 6.68 2.97
N GLY A 295 8.93 7.85 3.57
CA GLY A 295 9.88 8.97 3.48
C GLY A 295 9.80 9.73 2.15
N CYS A 296 8.65 9.67 1.48
CA CYS A 296 8.29 10.53 0.36
C CYS A 296 7.84 11.89 0.90
N GLU A 297 8.42 12.98 0.41
CA GLU A 297 8.16 14.33 0.92
C GLU A 297 7.31 15.18 -0.04
N THR A 298 7.23 14.78 -1.29
CA THR A 298 6.50 15.52 -2.34
C THR A 298 5.31 14.71 -2.85
N VAL A 299 4.19 15.40 -3.06
CA VAL A 299 2.99 14.85 -3.70
C VAL A 299 2.53 15.78 -4.82
N VAL A 300 2.15 15.20 -5.96
CA VAL A 300 1.52 15.94 -7.06
C VAL A 300 0.08 15.47 -7.21
N TYR A 301 -0.84 16.43 -7.16
CA TYR A 301 -2.26 16.22 -7.38
C TYR A 301 -2.67 16.63 -8.79
N GLY A 302 -3.14 15.66 -9.56
CA GLY A 302 -3.94 15.88 -10.77
C GLY A 302 -5.38 16.14 -10.36
N ILE A 303 -5.87 17.34 -10.64
CA ILE A 303 -7.23 17.76 -10.31
C ILE A 303 -8.10 17.46 -11.52
N ARG A 304 -9.07 16.55 -11.34
CA ARG A 304 -9.92 16.08 -12.43
C ARG A 304 -11.36 16.55 -12.33
N SER A 305 -11.96 16.75 -13.49
CA SER A 305 -13.38 17.00 -13.67
C SER A 305 -14.21 15.71 -13.63
N SER A 306 -15.54 15.88 -13.61
CA SER A 306 -16.49 14.76 -13.57
C SER A 306 -16.48 13.91 -14.84
N ASP A 307 -16.09 14.50 -15.97
CA ASP A 307 -15.84 13.86 -17.27
C ASP A 307 -14.38 13.38 -17.42
N THR A 308 -13.67 13.18 -16.29
CA THR A 308 -12.31 12.59 -16.27
C THR A 308 -11.26 13.35 -17.10
N SER A 309 -11.37 14.67 -17.18
CA SER A 309 -10.32 15.51 -17.74
C SER A 309 -9.50 16.16 -16.63
N LEU A 310 -8.20 16.36 -16.83
CA LEU A 310 -7.40 17.22 -15.98
C LEU A 310 -7.81 18.67 -16.19
N VAL A 311 -8.09 19.37 -15.10
CA VAL A 311 -8.41 20.81 -15.06
C VAL A 311 -7.40 21.61 -14.25
N GLY A 312 -6.48 20.93 -13.56
CA GLY A 312 -5.37 21.54 -12.84
C GLY A 312 -4.37 20.47 -12.37
N VAL A 313 -3.14 20.90 -12.13
CA VAL A 313 -2.05 20.05 -11.61
C VAL A 313 -1.28 20.86 -10.57
N ARG A 314 -1.14 20.31 -9.36
CA ARG A 314 -0.53 21.01 -8.21
C ARG A 314 0.50 20.14 -7.52
N GLN A 315 1.65 20.71 -7.19
CA GLN A 315 2.67 20.06 -6.38
C GLN A 315 2.66 20.66 -4.97
N PHE A 316 2.74 19.79 -3.96
CA PHE A 316 2.80 20.16 -2.55
C PHE A 316 3.86 19.35 -1.82
N GLN A 317 4.40 19.93 -0.77
CA GLN A 317 5.13 19.19 0.26
C GLN A 317 4.13 18.50 1.19
N VAL A 318 4.46 17.30 1.66
CA VAL A 318 3.61 16.52 2.58
C VAL A 318 3.37 17.28 3.89
N ASP A 319 4.35 18.06 4.34
CA ASP A 319 4.20 18.90 5.54
C ASP A 319 3.18 20.04 5.35
N GLU A 320 2.95 20.52 4.12
CA GLU A 320 1.88 21.48 3.83
C GLU A 320 0.49 20.84 3.96
N LEU A 321 0.35 19.59 3.50
CA LEU A 321 -0.87 18.81 3.69
C LEU A 321 -1.13 18.58 5.18
N GLU A 322 -0.12 18.18 5.95
CA GLU A 322 -0.21 17.99 7.40
C GLU A 322 -0.64 19.28 8.10
N ALA A 323 -0.04 20.42 7.74
CA ALA A 323 -0.36 21.72 8.31
C ALA A 323 -1.84 22.10 8.05
N ARG A 324 -2.36 21.81 6.86
CA ARG A 324 -3.78 22.02 6.53
C ARG A 324 -4.68 21.04 7.28
N LEU A 325 -4.35 19.75 7.31
CA LEU A 325 -5.12 18.73 8.05
C LEU A 325 -5.22 19.04 9.54
N ARG A 326 -4.14 19.52 10.16
CA ARG A 326 -4.13 19.97 11.55
C ARG A 326 -5.13 21.10 11.80
N ARG A 327 -5.36 21.99 10.83
CA ARG A 327 -6.34 23.08 10.94
C ARG A 327 -7.77 22.60 10.73
N VAL A 328 -7.99 21.70 9.77
CA VAL A 328 -9.34 21.21 9.40
C VAL A 328 -9.88 20.18 10.39
N GLU A 329 -9.01 19.26 10.84
CA GLU A 329 -9.32 18.11 11.69
C GLU A 329 -8.32 18.01 12.87
N PRO A 330 -8.28 19.00 13.79
CA PRO A 330 -7.26 19.06 14.84
C PRO A 330 -7.29 17.85 15.79
N VAL A 331 -8.49 17.32 16.08
CA VAL A 331 -8.68 16.15 16.96
C VAL A 331 -8.13 14.90 16.29
N MET A 332 -8.54 14.61 15.04
CA MET A 332 -8.03 13.47 14.27
C MET A 332 -6.51 13.53 14.13
N TYR A 333 -5.99 14.72 13.82
CA TYR A 333 -4.56 14.94 13.66
C TYR A 333 -3.78 14.62 14.94
N ARG A 334 -4.18 15.16 16.09
CA ARG A 334 -3.44 15.00 17.35
C ARG A 334 -3.62 13.61 17.97
N GLN A 335 -4.83 13.07 17.95
CA GLN A 335 -5.17 11.86 18.70
C GLN A 335 -4.87 10.57 17.92
N TYR A 336 -4.91 10.61 16.59
CA TYR A 336 -4.79 9.41 15.75
C TYR A 336 -3.61 9.50 14.81
N TYR A 337 -3.52 10.55 13.99
CA TYR A 337 -2.45 10.66 13.00
C TYR A 337 -1.05 10.72 13.64
N LEU A 338 -0.83 11.57 14.64
CA LEU A 338 0.46 11.65 15.33
C LEU A 338 0.81 10.40 16.15
N LYS A 339 -0.18 9.55 16.46
CA LYS A 339 -0.02 8.29 17.19
C LYS A 339 -0.04 7.06 16.28
N ALA A 340 -0.09 7.25 14.96
CA ALA A 340 -0.25 6.16 14.01
C ALA A 340 0.85 5.09 14.14
N LEU A 341 2.11 5.50 14.27
CA LEU A 341 3.23 4.57 14.46
C LEU A 341 3.16 3.81 15.79
N SER A 342 2.89 4.52 16.89
CA SER A 342 2.78 3.89 18.21
C SER A 342 1.62 2.90 18.27
N ASN A 343 0.49 3.19 17.59
CA ASN A 343 -0.65 2.27 17.54
C ASN A 343 -0.30 1.00 16.75
N VAL A 344 0.44 1.11 15.65
CA VAL A 344 0.92 -0.06 14.90
C VAL A 344 1.96 -0.84 15.73
N ALA A 345 2.88 -0.15 16.41
CA ALA A 345 3.84 -0.80 17.30
C ALA A 345 3.14 -1.58 18.41
N GLU A 346 2.11 -1.00 19.03
CA GLU A 346 1.32 -1.66 20.05
C GLU A 346 0.59 -2.90 19.51
N LEU A 347 -0.02 -2.80 18.33
CA LEU A 347 -0.61 -3.97 17.66
C LEU A 347 0.43 -5.08 17.45
N VAL A 348 1.65 -4.74 17.02
CA VAL A 348 2.75 -5.71 16.86
C VAL A 348 3.10 -6.35 18.20
N ARG A 349 3.22 -5.59 19.30
CA ARG A 349 3.46 -6.16 20.65
C ARG A 349 2.37 -7.12 21.07
N THR A 350 1.11 -6.72 20.91
CA THR A 350 -0.04 -7.57 21.25
C THR A 350 -0.02 -8.87 20.45
N LEU A 351 0.26 -8.81 19.14
CA LEU A 351 0.39 -10.02 18.32
C LEU A 351 1.52 -10.93 18.83
N TYR A 352 2.68 -10.40 19.19
CA TYR A 352 3.75 -11.21 19.78
C TYR A 352 3.42 -11.84 21.13
N GLN A 353 2.60 -11.17 21.95
CA GLN A 353 2.21 -11.67 23.26
C GLN A 353 1.08 -12.71 23.20
N GLN A 354 0.18 -12.59 22.22
CA GLN A 354 -1.07 -13.36 22.17
C GLN A 354 -1.07 -14.45 21.10
N CYS A 355 -0.28 -14.30 20.03
CA CYS A 355 -0.22 -15.27 18.94
C CYS A 355 0.88 -16.30 19.18
N ARG A 356 0.55 -17.56 18.90
CA ARG A 356 1.53 -18.65 18.87
C ARG A 356 2.28 -18.65 17.55
N GLU A 357 3.54 -19.08 17.64
CA GLU A 357 4.39 -19.29 16.46
C GLU A 357 3.80 -20.40 15.57
N ASN A 358 3.90 -20.20 14.26
CA ASN A 358 3.39 -21.09 13.20
C ASN A 358 1.86 -21.28 13.13
N GLU A 359 1.09 -20.40 13.76
CA GLU A 359 -0.38 -20.36 13.65
C GLU A 359 -0.85 -19.12 12.85
N TYR A 360 -2.00 -19.23 12.17
CA TYR A 360 -2.58 -18.14 11.38
C TYR A 360 -3.60 -17.36 12.20
N TYR A 361 -3.49 -16.03 12.15
CA TYR A 361 -4.41 -15.12 12.80
C TYR A 361 -4.98 -14.12 11.81
N LEU A 362 -6.30 -14.06 11.70
CA LEU A 362 -6.98 -13.10 10.84
C LEU A 362 -7.27 -11.81 11.62
N ILE A 363 -6.79 -10.69 11.09
CA ILE A 363 -7.04 -9.32 11.55
C ILE A 363 -8.16 -8.72 10.70
N THR A 364 -9.27 -8.39 11.34
CA THR A 364 -10.45 -7.79 10.69
C THR A 364 -10.97 -6.60 11.47
N LYS A 365 -11.90 -5.85 10.86
CA LYS A 365 -12.61 -4.75 11.52
C LYS A 365 -14.05 -4.68 11.03
N LYS A 366 -15.01 -4.78 11.96
CA LYS A 366 -16.45 -4.86 11.63
C LYS A 366 -17.03 -3.53 11.17
N SER A 367 -16.69 -2.44 11.85
CA SER A 367 -17.08 -1.08 11.49
C SER A 367 -15.94 -0.10 11.72
N ALA A 368 -16.06 1.13 11.21
CA ALA A 368 -15.05 2.16 11.41
C ALA A 368 -14.71 2.45 12.89
N PHE A 369 -15.69 2.30 13.78
CA PHE A 369 -15.58 2.63 15.20
C PHE A 369 -15.23 1.42 16.07
N ASP A 370 -15.36 0.22 15.53
CA ASP A 370 -15.05 -0.99 16.26
C ASP A 370 -13.54 -1.18 16.44
N PRO A 371 -13.14 -1.90 17.50
CA PRO A 371 -11.78 -2.38 17.63
C PRO A 371 -11.36 -3.27 16.45
N LEU A 372 -10.05 -3.42 16.24
CA LEU A 372 -9.53 -4.52 15.45
C LEU A 372 -9.86 -5.84 16.15
N GLU A 373 -10.31 -6.82 15.38
CA GLU A 373 -10.55 -8.18 15.85
C GLU A 373 -9.46 -9.09 15.30
N ILE A 374 -8.81 -9.83 16.19
CA ILE A 374 -7.75 -10.80 15.88
C ILE A 374 -8.29 -12.17 16.28
N ARG A 375 -8.33 -13.12 15.34
CA ARG A 375 -8.88 -14.46 15.57
C ARG A 375 -7.97 -15.52 14.97
N ALA A 376 -7.70 -16.58 15.72
CA ALA A 376 -7.04 -17.76 15.16
C ALA A 376 -7.91 -18.38 14.05
N VAL A 377 -7.28 -18.79 12.96
CA VAL A 377 -7.94 -19.42 11.82
C VAL A 377 -7.09 -20.60 11.33
N SER A 378 -7.72 -21.62 10.74
CA SER A 378 -6.96 -22.69 10.09
C SER A 378 -6.37 -22.22 8.76
N ARG A 379 -5.30 -22.89 8.30
CA ARG A 379 -4.64 -22.62 7.02
C ARG A 379 -5.64 -22.56 5.84
N ASN A 380 -6.66 -23.41 5.84
CA ASN A 380 -7.66 -23.50 4.77
C ASN A 380 -8.58 -22.26 4.67
N HIS A 381 -8.60 -21.40 5.70
CA HIS A 381 -9.36 -20.15 5.70
C HIS A 381 -8.53 -18.94 5.25
N VAL A 382 -7.24 -19.13 5.00
CA VAL A 382 -6.32 -18.11 4.51
C VAL A 382 -6.28 -18.23 2.99
N LEU A 383 -6.63 -17.14 2.31
CA LEU A 383 -6.68 -17.09 0.85
C LEU A 383 -5.29 -17.34 0.24
N TYR A 384 -4.28 -16.88 0.97
CA TYR A 384 -2.88 -16.79 0.58
C TYR A 384 -2.01 -17.46 1.68
N PRO A 385 -2.02 -18.79 1.76
CA PRO A 385 -1.60 -19.51 2.97
C PRO A 385 -0.09 -19.60 3.15
N GLU A 386 0.73 -19.34 2.13
CA GLU A 386 2.19 -19.46 2.24
C GLU A 386 2.80 -18.13 2.73
N PRO A 387 3.26 -18.06 4.00
CA PRO A 387 3.77 -16.81 4.58
C PRO A 387 5.16 -16.45 4.05
N THR A 388 5.96 -17.47 3.70
CA THR A 388 7.37 -17.36 3.37
C THR A 388 7.76 -18.23 2.18
N THR A 389 8.57 -17.69 1.28
CA THR A 389 9.34 -18.49 0.31
C THR A 389 10.44 -19.27 1.04
N THR A 390 10.89 -20.41 0.50
CA THR A 390 12.00 -21.22 1.06
C THR A 390 13.24 -20.39 1.32
N GLN A 391 13.63 -19.51 0.39
CA GLN A 391 14.82 -18.68 0.54
C GLN A 391 14.70 -17.66 1.69
N LEU A 392 13.50 -17.11 1.91
CA LEU A 392 13.26 -16.24 3.06
C LEU A 392 13.36 -17.02 4.37
N ASP A 393 12.75 -18.21 4.45
CA ASP A 393 12.78 -19.04 5.65
C ASP A 393 14.22 -19.38 6.08
N GLU A 394 15.08 -19.72 5.12
CA GLU A 394 16.52 -19.95 5.39
C GLU A 394 17.22 -18.72 5.98
N ILE A 395 16.93 -17.52 5.47
CA ILE A 395 17.51 -16.27 6.01
C ILE A 395 16.99 -16.00 7.42
N LEU A 396 15.71 -16.25 7.66
CA LEU A 396 15.11 -16.11 8.98
C LEU A 396 15.78 -17.06 9.98
N ALA A 397 15.99 -18.33 9.59
CA ALA A 397 16.66 -19.36 10.40
C ALA A 397 18.06 -18.94 10.83
N ARG A 398 18.87 -18.40 9.90
CA ARG A 398 20.23 -17.93 10.18
C ARG A 398 20.29 -16.79 11.20
N SER A 399 19.21 -16.02 11.36
CA SER A 399 19.14 -14.85 12.27
C SER A 399 18.31 -15.10 13.54
N GLU A 400 17.75 -16.28 13.68
CA GLU A 400 16.75 -16.60 14.70
C GLU A 400 17.31 -16.51 16.12
N SER A 401 18.44 -17.17 16.37
CA SER A 401 19.09 -17.22 17.69
C SER A 401 19.51 -15.82 18.17
N ALA A 402 20.13 -15.02 17.30
CA ALA A 402 20.48 -13.62 17.61
C ALA A 402 19.24 -12.74 17.91
N ARG A 403 18.12 -13.00 17.23
CA ARG A 403 16.84 -12.34 17.51
C ARG A 403 16.23 -12.81 18.82
N ARG A 404 16.32 -14.11 19.16
CA ARG A 404 15.75 -14.67 20.39
C ARG A 404 16.47 -14.14 21.63
N ALA A 405 17.80 -14.02 21.58
CA ALA A 405 18.57 -13.37 22.64
C ALA A 405 18.18 -11.89 22.85
N SER A 406 17.60 -11.24 21.84
CA SER A 406 17.22 -9.82 21.90
C SER A 406 15.78 -9.58 22.38
N HIS A 407 15.02 -10.59 22.82
CA HIS A 407 13.59 -10.39 23.12
C HIS A 407 12.99 -11.27 24.22
N GLU A 408 12.50 -10.59 25.26
CA GLU A 408 11.37 -11.01 26.09
C GLU A 408 10.35 -9.87 26.09
N TYR A 409 9.15 -10.09 25.55
CA TYR A 409 8.01 -9.19 25.76
C TYR A 409 7.18 -9.60 26.99
N ASN A 410 7.72 -10.49 27.80
CA ASN A 410 7.09 -10.99 29.01
C ASN A 410 6.88 -9.81 29.97
N ASN A 411 5.63 -9.63 30.43
CA ASN A 411 5.21 -8.66 31.46
C ASN A 411 5.02 -7.18 31.06
N LEU A 412 5.05 -6.80 29.77
CA LEU A 412 4.66 -5.44 29.36
C LEU A 412 3.13 -5.29 29.29
N LYS A 413 2.56 -4.44 30.17
CA LYS A 413 1.13 -4.08 30.13
C LYS A 413 0.81 -3.31 28.85
N THR A 414 0.02 -3.92 27.97
CA THR A 414 -0.57 -3.25 26.81
C THR A 414 -1.75 -2.39 27.25
N ASN A 415 -1.83 -1.14 26.79
CA ASN A 415 -2.96 -0.25 27.09
C ASN A 415 -3.77 0.03 25.81
N PHE A 416 -5.10 -0.20 25.90
CA PHE A 416 -6.19 0.14 24.97
C PHE A 416 -6.69 -0.92 23.95
N GLY A 417 -8.03 -1.00 23.85
CA GLY A 417 -8.78 -0.80 22.61
C GLY A 417 -8.98 -1.96 21.65
N PHE A 418 -8.50 -3.17 21.94
CA PHE A 418 -8.70 -4.34 21.08
C PHE A 418 -9.31 -5.47 21.88
N THR A 419 -10.38 -6.06 21.35
CA THR A 419 -10.91 -7.30 21.91
C THR A 419 -10.16 -8.44 21.24
N PHE A 420 -9.17 -8.98 21.94
CA PHE A 420 -8.72 -10.34 21.67
C PHE A 420 -9.88 -11.25 22.02
N ILE A 421 -10.49 -11.87 21.00
CA ILE A 421 -11.40 -12.98 21.21
C ILE A 421 -10.53 -14.22 20.97
N PRO A 422 -10.10 -14.95 22.01
CA PRO A 422 -9.47 -16.24 21.81
C PRO A 422 -10.46 -17.08 21.01
N GLY A 423 -10.12 -17.36 19.75
CA GLY A 423 -10.89 -18.30 18.97
C GLY A 423 -10.78 -19.64 19.68
N ARG A 424 -11.89 -20.16 20.21
CA ARG A 424 -11.97 -21.61 20.36
C ARG A 424 -11.85 -22.18 18.93
N PRO A 425 -11.05 -23.24 18.72
CA PRO A 425 -11.08 -23.94 17.44
C PRO A 425 -12.55 -24.22 17.07
N PRO A 426 -12.93 -24.12 15.78
CA PRO A 426 -14.26 -24.50 15.35
C PRO A 426 -14.60 -25.87 15.92
N LYS A 427 -15.74 -26.02 16.61
CA LYS A 427 -16.20 -27.31 17.17
C LYS A 427 -16.26 -28.43 16.13
N GLN A 428 -16.25 -28.10 14.84
CA GLN A 428 -16.15 -29.06 13.74
C GLN A 428 -14.85 -29.89 13.76
N LEU A 429 -13.76 -29.41 14.39
CA LEU A 429 -12.53 -30.20 14.54
C LEU A 429 -12.57 -31.24 15.66
N GLU A 430 -13.61 -31.28 16.51
CA GLU A 430 -13.80 -32.35 17.50
C GLU A 430 -14.70 -33.49 16.99
N GLN A 431 -15.29 -33.37 15.80
CA GLN A 431 -16.21 -34.37 15.25
C GLN A 431 -15.70 -35.13 14.02
N ASP A 432 -14.63 -34.66 13.37
CA ASP A 432 -14.10 -35.29 12.15
C ASP A 432 -13.03 -36.38 12.40
N ASP A 433 -12.65 -36.66 13.66
CA ASP A 433 -11.73 -37.76 14.02
C ASP A 433 -12.45 -39.08 14.34
N LEU A 434 -13.74 -39.22 14.02
CA LEU A 434 -14.52 -40.46 14.24
C LEU A 434 -15.28 -40.98 13.01
N VAL A 435 -14.88 -40.62 11.79
CA VAL A 435 -15.29 -41.41 10.61
C VAL A 435 -14.28 -42.54 10.43
N THR A 436 -14.48 -43.59 11.22
CA THR A 436 -13.86 -44.89 10.99
C THR A 436 -14.22 -45.39 9.59
N GLY A 437 -13.28 -46.07 8.92
CA GLY A 437 -13.28 -46.39 7.49
C GLY A 437 -14.37 -47.37 7.00
N GLN A 438 -15.58 -47.34 7.54
CA GLN A 438 -16.73 -48.10 7.05
C GLN A 438 -17.65 -47.29 6.11
N ASP A 439 -17.58 -45.96 6.10
CA ASP A 439 -18.47 -45.12 5.27
C ASP A 439 -18.05 -44.96 3.79
N PHE A 440 -16.83 -45.36 3.42
CA PHE A 440 -16.36 -45.28 2.03
C PHE A 440 -16.83 -46.44 1.13
N GLU A 441 -17.11 -47.62 1.68
CA GLU A 441 -17.66 -48.75 0.90
C GLU A 441 -19.14 -48.51 0.55
N SER A 442 -19.90 -47.91 1.46
CA SER A 442 -21.31 -47.49 1.27
C SER A 442 -21.49 -46.40 0.20
N LEU A 443 -20.50 -45.51 0.04
CA LEU A 443 -20.54 -44.44 -0.97
C LEU A 443 -20.18 -44.95 -2.38
N ALA A 444 -19.31 -45.96 -2.47
CA ALA A 444 -18.93 -46.58 -3.75
C ALA A 444 -20.08 -47.40 -4.36
N GLU A 445 -20.88 -48.09 -3.53
CA GLU A 445 -22.07 -48.82 -3.99
C GLU A 445 -23.20 -47.88 -4.48
N LYS A 446 -23.34 -46.68 -3.90
CA LYS A 446 -24.34 -45.69 -4.33
C LYS A 446 -23.96 -44.92 -5.59
N LEU A 447 -22.68 -44.87 -5.96
CA LEU A 447 -22.20 -44.17 -7.16
C LEU A 447 -22.00 -45.11 -8.36
N GLY A 448 -22.18 -46.42 -8.18
CA GLY A 448 -22.09 -47.45 -9.22
C GLY A 448 -23.37 -47.73 -10.02
N VAL A 449 -24.47 -47.00 -9.77
CA VAL A 449 -25.73 -47.14 -10.54
C VAL A 449 -26.05 -45.84 -11.28
N VAL A 450 -25.18 -45.46 -12.21
CA VAL A 450 -25.57 -44.65 -13.37
C VAL A 450 -24.85 -45.27 -14.58
N GLN A 451 -25.48 -46.27 -15.18
CA GLN A 451 -25.13 -46.76 -16.52
C GLN A 451 -25.56 -45.72 -17.55
N ILE A 452 -24.66 -45.43 -18.50
CA ILE A 452 -25.00 -44.99 -19.86
C ILE A 452 -25.21 -46.25 -20.69
#